data_AF-A0A920PXE3-F1
#
_entry.id   AF-A0A920PXE3-F1
#
_cell.length_a   1.000
_cell.length_b   1.000
_cell.length_c   1.000
_cell.angle_alpha   90.00
_cell.angle_beta   90.00
_cell.angle_gamma   90.00
#
_symmetry.space_group_name_H-M   'P 1'
#
loop_
_entity.id
_entity.type
_entity.pdbx_description
1 polymer ?
#
loop_
_entity_poly.entity_id
_entity_poly.type
_entity_poly.pdbx_seq_one_letter_code
_entity_poly.pdbx_strand_id
1 'polypeptide(L)'
;MRKLEKKYANELVVVGVHSAKFPNEKDSGNLHNAVRRYQLEHPVINDSKFQVWQQYSCRAWPTLMFIDPQGNVIGKHEGEMSFDQFDDLISQMVAEFEKDGTLNRKNPFSPYFSKTRKHSTELSRQSVI
;
A
#
# COMPACT_ATOMS: atom_id res chain seq x y z
N MET A 1 4.42 10.37 0.67
CA MET A 1 3.31 9.48 0.25
C MET A 1 1.96 10.15 0.18
N ARG A 2 1.29 10.56 1.28
CA ARG A 2 -0.07 11.16 1.22
C ARG A 2 -0.30 12.24 0.15
N LYS A 3 0.65 13.15 -0.08
CA LYS A 3 0.54 14.18 -1.12
C LYS A 3 0.48 13.58 -2.53
N LEU A 4 1.29 12.56 -2.80
CA LEU A 4 1.33 11.83 -4.08
C LEU A 4 0.04 11.02 -4.27
N GLU A 5 -0.39 10.29 -3.23
CA GLU A 5 -1.66 9.54 -3.23
C GLU A 5 -2.85 10.44 -3.58
N LYS A 6 -2.85 11.70 -3.11
CA LYS A 6 -3.88 12.68 -3.47
C LYS A 6 -3.73 13.22 -4.88
N LYS A 7 -2.51 13.51 -5.32
CA LYS A 7 -2.24 14.08 -6.64
C LYS A 7 -2.56 13.10 -7.77
N TYR A 8 -2.26 11.82 -7.57
CA TYR A 8 -2.42 10.74 -8.55
C TYR A 8 -3.52 9.76 -8.13
N ALA A 9 -4.61 10.25 -7.54
CA ALA A 9 -5.62 9.40 -6.91
C ALA A 9 -6.30 8.41 -7.87
N ASN A 10 -6.25 8.66 -9.19
CA ASN A 10 -6.84 7.78 -10.21
C ASN A 10 -5.78 6.95 -10.95
N GLU A 11 -4.49 7.21 -10.71
CA GLU A 11 -3.38 6.65 -11.48
C GLU A 11 -2.41 5.83 -10.60
N LEU A 12 -2.33 6.15 -9.32
CA LEU A 12 -1.40 5.56 -8.38
C LEU A 12 -2.13 4.77 -7.29
N VAL A 13 -1.72 3.52 -7.13
CA VAL A 13 -2.03 2.72 -5.94
C VAL A 13 -0.77 2.60 -5.11
N VAL A 14 -0.88 2.92 -3.82
CA VAL A 14 0.16 2.65 -2.84
C VAL A 14 -0.26 1.44 -2.02
N VAL A 15 0.68 0.53 -1.73
CA VAL A 15 0.50 -0.56 -0.77
C VAL A 15 1.67 -0.52 0.19
N GLY A 16 1.39 -0.31 1.47
CA GLY A 16 2.40 -0.36 2.52
C GLY A 16 2.69 -1.82 2.88
N VAL A 17 3.96 -2.22 2.91
CA VAL A 17 4.36 -3.54 3.41
C VAL A 17 5.14 -3.34 4.70
N HIS A 18 4.51 -3.67 5.83
CA HIS A 18 5.15 -3.60 7.14
C HIS A 18 5.92 -4.89 7.42
N SER A 19 7.20 -4.92 7.07
CA SER A 19 8.12 -5.99 7.45
C SER A 19 8.85 -5.55 8.73
N ALA A 20 8.36 -6.04 9.87
CA ALA A 20 8.81 -5.67 11.21
C ALA A 20 10.32 -5.92 11.43
N LYS A 21 11.09 -4.85 11.65
CA LYS A 21 12.55 -4.94 11.87
C LYS A 21 12.87 -5.59 13.21
N PHE A 22 12.05 -5.34 14.23
CA PHE A 22 12.21 -5.92 15.57
C PHE A 22 11.07 -6.87 15.92
N PRO A 23 11.31 -7.91 16.77
CA PRO A 23 10.26 -8.84 17.19
C PRO A 23 9.04 -8.16 17.81
N ASN A 24 9.24 -7.06 18.55
CA ASN A 24 8.17 -6.30 19.21
C ASN A 24 7.28 -5.52 18.21
N GLU A 25 7.73 -5.35 16.97
CA GLU A 25 6.98 -4.68 15.89
C GLU A 25 6.11 -5.66 15.08
N LYS A 26 6.17 -6.97 15.39
CA LYS A 26 5.33 -8.00 14.75
C LYS A 26 3.90 -8.04 15.29
N ASP A 27 3.65 -7.35 16.40
CA ASP A 27 2.32 -7.28 17.01
C ASP A 27 1.34 -6.55 16.07
N SER A 28 0.28 -7.24 15.68
CA SER A 28 -0.72 -6.71 14.75
C SER A 28 -1.52 -5.55 15.34
N GLY A 29 -1.67 -5.49 16.66
CA GLY A 29 -2.30 -4.38 17.38
C GLY A 29 -1.45 -3.11 17.30
N ASN A 30 -0.13 -3.23 17.43
CA ASN A 30 0.80 -2.10 17.25
C ASN A 30 0.74 -1.54 15.82
N LEU A 31 0.70 -2.40 14.81
CA LEU A 31 0.54 -1.98 13.42
C LEU A 31 -0.81 -1.29 13.20
N HIS A 32 -1.91 -1.87 13.70
CA HIS A 32 -3.24 -1.26 13.58
C HIS A 32 -3.27 0.15 14.21
N ASN A 33 -2.67 0.30 15.40
CA ASN A 33 -2.56 1.58 16.07
C ASN A 33 -1.71 2.58 15.29
N ALA A 34 -0.62 2.13 14.66
CA ALA A 34 0.22 2.98 13.81
C ALA A 34 -0.55 3.44 12.56
N VAL A 35 -1.23 2.53 11.86
CA VAL A 35 -2.08 2.84 10.70
C VAL A 35 -3.13 3.91 11.06
N ARG A 36 -3.80 3.76 12.21
CA ARG A 36 -4.77 4.75 12.69
C ARG A 36 -4.11 6.09 13.05
N ARG A 37 -3.02 6.06 13.81
CA ARG A 37 -2.32 7.26 14.29
C ARG A 37 -1.77 8.09 13.12
N TYR A 38 -1.17 7.42 12.15
CA TYR A 38 -0.64 8.01 10.94
C TYR A 38 -1.67 8.06 9.80
N GLN A 39 -2.97 7.85 10.09
CA GLN A 39 -4.08 7.97 9.13
C GLN A 39 -3.70 7.48 7.73
N LEU A 40 -3.14 6.28 7.65
CA LEU A 40 -2.77 5.69 6.36
C LEU A 40 -4.05 5.22 5.69
N GLU A 41 -4.34 5.77 4.51
CA GLU A 41 -5.55 5.45 3.75
C GLU A 41 -5.32 4.30 2.76
N HIS A 42 -4.08 4.11 2.32
CA HIS A 42 -3.69 2.98 1.50
C HIS A 42 -3.71 1.65 2.28
N PRO A 43 -3.92 0.51 1.58
CA PRO A 43 -3.79 -0.81 2.19
C PRO A 43 -2.41 -1.04 2.78
N VAL A 44 -2.37 -1.70 3.94
CA VAL A 44 -1.13 -2.08 4.62
C VAL A 44 -1.13 -3.60 4.86
N ILE A 45 -0.09 -4.26 4.37
CA ILE A 45 0.19 -5.67 4.60
C ILE A 45 1.05 -5.80 5.86
N ASN A 46 0.65 -6.67 6.79
CA ASN A 46 1.50 -7.07 7.91
C ASN A 46 2.40 -8.26 7.51
N ASP A 47 3.62 -7.97 7.05
CA ASP A 47 4.60 -8.97 6.62
C ASP A 47 5.49 -9.46 7.78
N SER A 48 4.86 -9.91 8.87
CA SER A 48 5.55 -10.34 10.10
C SER A 48 6.50 -11.53 9.95
N LYS A 49 6.33 -12.30 8.86
CA LYS A 49 7.14 -13.47 8.49
C LYS A 49 8.13 -13.19 7.35
N PHE A 50 8.27 -11.94 6.91
CA PHE A 50 9.18 -11.53 5.83
C PHE A 50 8.94 -12.27 4.50
N GLN A 51 7.71 -12.71 4.22
CA GLN A 51 7.38 -13.43 2.98
C GLN A 51 7.48 -12.49 1.78
N VAL A 52 6.83 -11.33 1.86
CA VAL A 52 6.87 -10.32 0.79
C VAL A 52 8.30 -9.76 0.67
N TRP A 53 8.93 -9.44 1.80
CA TRP A 53 10.32 -8.98 1.84
C TRP A 53 11.28 -9.90 1.07
N GLN A 54 11.18 -11.22 1.31
CA GLN A 54 12.04 -12.20 0.64
C GLN A 54 11.67 -12.38 -0.83
N GLN A 55 10.38 -12.48 -1.17
CA GLN A 55 9.92 -12.64 -2.56
C GLN A 55 10.33 -11.47 -3.44
N TYR A 56 10.31 -10.25 -2.91
CA TYR A 56 10.74 -9.05 -3.62
C TYR A 56 12.23 -8.73 -3.46
N SER A 57 13.00 -9.60 -2.79
CA SER A 57 14.44 -9.44 -2.59
C SER A 57 14.82 -8.07 -1.99
N CYS A 58 14.03 -7.59 -1.02
CA CYS A 58 14.29 -6.37 -0.29
C CYS A 58 15.56 -6.51 0.56
N ARG A 59 16.40 -5.48 0.60
CA ARG A 59 17.69 -5.50 1.34
C ARG A 59 17.87 -4.34 2.30
N ALA A 60 17.06 -3.29 2.16
CA ALA A 60 17.13 -2.09 2.97
C ALA A 60 15.74 -1.57 3.32
N TRP A 61 15.64 -0.90 4.47
CA TRP A 61 14.48 -0.07 4.77
C TRP A 61 14.82 1.41 4.50
N PRO A 62 13.91 2.18 3.86
CA PRO A 62 12.79 1.68 3.06
C PRO A 62 13.27 1.06 1.74
N THR A 63 12.46 0.17 1.16
CA THR A 63 12.56 -0.25 -0.25
C THR A 63 11.24 0.10 -0.93
N LEU A 64 11.32 0.75 -2.09
CA LEU A 64 10.20 1.05 -2.96
C LEU A 64 10.22 0.08 -4.13
N MET A 65 9.06 -0.46 -4.47
CA MET A 65 8.87 -1.34 -5.63
C MET A 65 7.89 -0.67 -6.57
N PHE A 66 8.25 -0.56 -7.86
CA PHE A 66 7.41 0.01 -8.90
C PHE A 66 6.83 -1.11 -9.74
N ILE A 67 5.50 -1.12 -9.85
CA ILE A 67 4.73 -2.15 -10.56
C ILE A 67 3.89 -1.44 -11.63
N ASP A 68 3.96 -1.92 -12.86
CA ASP A 68 3.20 -1.37 -13.99
C ASP A 68 1.70 -1.75 -13.94
N PRO A 69 0.83 -1.15 -14.78
CA PRO A 69 -0.59 -1.50 -14.85
C PRO A 69 -0.89 -2.96 -15.24
N GLN A 70 0.10 -3.68 -15.78
CA GLN A 70 -0.03 -5.08 -16.18
C GLN A 70 0.44 -6.04 -15.07
N GLY A 71 0.95 -5.52 -13.95
CA GLY A 71 1.41 -6.28 -12.80
C GLY A 71 2.89 -6.65 -12.83
N ASN A 72 3.69 -6.12 -13.76
CA ASN A 72 5.12 -6.40 -13.83
C ASN A 72 5.90 -5.48 -12.91
N VAL A 73 6.94 -6.02 -12.27
CA VAL A 73 7.91 -5.21 -11.54
C VAL A 73 8.83 -4.53 -12.54
N ILE A 74 8.79 -3.19 -12.57
CA ILE A 74 9.55 -2.36 -13.52
C ILE A 74 10.70 -1.58 -12.87
N GLY A 75 10.76 -1.56 -11.53
CA GLY A 75 11.82 -0.86 -10.84
C GLY A 75 11.85 -1.12 -9.34
N LYS A 76 13.02 -0.88 -8.74
CA LYS A 76 13.26 -0.92 -7.30
C LYS A 76 14.13 0.26 -6.90
N HIS A 77 13.80 0.92 -5.80
CA HIS A 77 14.62 1.96 -5.18
C HIS A 77 14.85 1.63 -3.71
N GLU A 78 16.10 1.65 -3.27
CA GLU A 78 16.48 1.42 -1.87
C GLU A 78 16.84 2.77 -1.23
N GLY A 79 16.27 3.04 -0.06
CA GLY A 79 16.42 4.32 0.63
C GLY A 79 15.28 5.30 0.36
N GLU A 80 15.39 6.46 0.99
CA GLU A 80 14.40 7.53 0.89
C GLU A 80 14.41 8.18 -0.50
N MET A 81 13.28 8.77 -0.89
CA MET A 81 13.14 9.56 -2.10
C MET A 81 12.32 10.81 -1.79
N SER A 82 12.75 11.96 -2.32
CA SER A 82 12.06 13.23 -2.08
C SER A 82 10.69 13.27 -2.77
N PHE A 83 9.83 14.20 -2.35
CA PHE A 83 8.54 14.38 -3.00
C PHE A 83 8.70 14.70 -4.49
N ASP A 84 9.56 15.65 -4.84
CA ASP A 84 9.76 16.09 -6.23
C ASP A 84 10.28 14.95 -7.12
N GLN A 85 11.23 14.16 -6.60
CA GLN A 85 11.75 12.97 -7.32
C GLN A 85 10.64 11.95 -7.61
N PHE A 86 9.78 11.70 -6.64
CA PHE A 86 8.63 10.82 -6.83
C PHE A 86 7.61 11.39 -7.81
N ASP A 87 7.34 12.69 -7.69
CA ASP A 87 6.37 13.40 -8.50
C ASP A 87 6.75 13.36 -9.99
N ASP A 88 8.01 13.66 -10.27
CA ASP A 88 8.58 13.58 -11.61
C ASP A 88 8.50 12.15 -12.17
N LEU A 89 8.93 11.15 -11.38
CA LEU A 89 8.91 9.75 -11.80
C LEU A 89 7.49 9.26 -12.12
N ILE A 90 6.54 9.50 -11.21
CA ILE A 90 5.15 9.06 -11.39
C ILE A 90 4.53 9.79 -12.58
N SER A 91 4.79 11.09 -12.76
CA SER A 91 4.28 11.83 -13.91
C SER A 91 4.74 11.25 -15.25
N GLN A 92 6.00 10.82 -15.34
CA GLN A 92 6.56 10.19 -16.52
C GLN A 92 5.92 8.82 -16.79
N MET A 93 5.82 7.98 -15.75
CA MET A 93 5.17 6.66 -15.86
C MET A 93 3.70 6.77 -16.27
N VAL A 94 2.97 7.74 -15.72
CA VAL A 94 1.56 7.97 -16.10
C VAL A 94 1.45 8.36 -17.57
N ALA A 95 2.30 9.28 -18.04
CA ALA A 95 2.28 9.71 -19.44
C ALA A 95 2.65 8.55 -20.40
N GLU A 96 3.61 7.72 -20.01
CA GLU A 96 4.02 6.54 -20.77
C GLU A 96 2.89 5.51 -20.86
N PHE A 97 2.32 5.08 -19.74
CA PHE A 97 1.27 4.07 -19.73
C PHE A 97 -0.07 4.55 -20.30
N GLU A 98 -0.32 5.87 -20.26
CA GLU A 98 -1.46 6.46 -20.96
C GLU A 98 -1.26 6.40 -22.48
N LYS A 99 -0.06 6.76 -22.97
CA LYS A 99 0.27 6.66 -24.40
C LYS A 99 0.18 5.22 -24.91
N ASP A 100 0.59 4.27 -24.10
CA ASP A 100 0.55 2.84 -24.44
C ASP A 100 -0.86 2.22 -24.26
N GLY A 101 -1.81 2.99 -23.70
CA GLY A 101 -3.19 2.54 -23.48
C GLY A 101 -3.34 1.48 -22.39
N THR A 102 -2.33 1.26 -21.56
CA THR A 102 -2.33 0.26 -20.48
C THR A 102 -2.82 0.81 -19.15
N LEU A 103 -2.80 2.15 -18.97
CA LEU A 103 -3.23 2.79 -17.74
C LEU A 103 -4.74 2.63 -17.50
N ASN A 104 -5.10 1.98 -16.40
CA ASN A 104 -6.48 1.82 -15.96
C ASN A 104 -6.79 2.73 -14.76
N ARG A 105 -7.70 3.69 -14.96
CA ARG A 105 -8.14 4.65 -13.93
C ARG A 105 -9.37 4.23 -13.14
N LYS A 106 -9.86 3.00 -13.33
CA LYS A 106 -10.96 2.46 -12.52
C LYS A 106 -10.43 2.14 -11.12
N ASN A 107 -11.26 2.36 -10.10
CA ASN A 107 -10.90 2.01 -8.73
C ASN A 107 -10.48 0.52 -8.66
N PRO A 108 -9.22 0.22 -8.31
CA PRO A 108 -8.72 -1.15 -8.26
C PRO A 108 -9.27 -1.91 -7.05
N PHE A 109 -9.76 -1.19 -6.04
CA PHE A 109 -10.48 -1.74 -4.90
C PHE A 109 -11.98 -1.79 -5.21
N SER A 110 -12.38 -2.85 -5.91
CA SER A 110 -13.78 -3.23 -6.14
C SER A 110 -14.62 -3.16 -4.84
N PRO A 111 -15.95 -2.92 -4.90
CA PRO A 111 -16.81 -2.84 -3.71
C PRO A 111 -16.73 -4.05 -2.75
N TYR A 112 -16.21 -5.20 -3.18
CA TYR A 112 -15.93 -6.33 -2.29
C TYR A 112 -14.87 -6.04 -1.22
N PHE A 113 -13.98 -5.06 -1.43
CA PHE A 113 -12.98 -4.62 -0.44
C PHE A 113 -13.54 -3.65 0.61
N SER A 114 -14.79 -3.19 0.46
CA SER A 114 -15.41 -2.20 1.37
C SER A 114 -15.95 -2.77 2.68
N LYS A 115 -15.89 -4.10 2.89
CA LYS A 115 -16.65 -4.77 3.96
C LYS A 115 -16.04 -4.71 5.37
N THR A 116 -14.96 -3.96 5.61
CA THR A 116 -14.39 -3.79 6.97
C THR A 116 -14.67 -2.43 7.60
N ARG A 117 -15.54 -1.60 7.00
CA ARG A 117 -16.13 -0.44 7.69
C ARG A 117 -17.50 -0.79 8.27
N LYS A 118 -17.54 -1.55 9.37
CA LYS A 118 -18.63 -1.39 10.33
C LYS A 118 -18.06 -1.29 11.74
N HIS A 119 -18.38 -0.16 12.35
CA HIS A 119 -18.16 0.16 13.74
C HIS A 119 -18.49 -1.03 14.65
N SER A 120 -17.56 -1.33 15.54
CA SER A 120 -17.83 -2.10 16.75
C SER A 120 -18.65 -1.22 17.70
N THR A 121 -19.97 -1.33 17.58
CA THR A 121 -20.91 -1.07 18.67
C THR A 121 -22.20 -1.80 18.33
N GLU A 122 -22.31 -3.05 18.77
CA GLU A 122 -23.46 -3.51 19.56
C GLU A 122 -23.21 -4.97 19.98
N LEU A 123 -23.18 -5.16 21.30
CA LEU A 123 -23.46 -6.44 21.90
C LEU A 123 -24.84 -6.90 21.43
N SER A 124 -24.92 -8.02 20.73
CA SER A 124 -26.14 -8.83 20.75
C SER A 124 -25.77 -10.25 21.15
N ARG A 125 -25.95 -10.50 22.44
CA ARG A 125 -26.25 -11.82 22.99
C ARG A 125 -27.60 -12.25 22.42
N GLN A 126 -27.64 -13.41 21.76
CA GLN A 126 -28.71 -14.43 21.76
C GLN A 126 -28.39 -15.37 20.58
N SER A 127 -27.84 -16.56 20.86
CA SER A 127 -28.60 -17.82 20.97
C SER A 127 -29.33 -18.16 19.67
N VAL A 128 -28.85 -19.18 18.95
CA VAL A 128 -29.60 -20.38 18.49
C VAL A 128 -28.59 -21.27 17.75
N ILE A 129 -28.30 -22.41 18.39
CA ILE A 129 -27.66 -23.68 17.95
C ILE A 129 -26.33 -23.58 17.18
#